data_AF-A0A3M9XKU3-F1
#
_entry.id   AF-A0A3M9XKU3-F1
#
_cell.length_a   1.000
_cell.length_b   1.000
_cell.length_c   1.000
_cell.angle_alpha   90.00
_cell.angle_beta   90.00
_cell.angle_gamma   90.00
#
_symmetry.space_group_name_H-M   'P 1'
#
loop_
_entity.id
_entity.type
_entity.pdbx_description
1 polymer ?
#
loop_
_entity_poly.entity_id
_entity_poly.type
_entity_poly.pdbx_seq_one_letter_code
_entity_poly.pdbx_strand_id
1 'polypeptide(L)' 'MFNYLQSPTRRIGRPHKHDPANWAVADDWSERVPVSDIEVDIYEAWFGDLFDRIFGPCR' A
#
# COMPACT_ATOMS: atom_id res chain seq x y z
N MET A 1 -17.68 -29.30 -4.74
CA MET A 1 -16.60 -29.40 -3.75
C MET A 1 -15.29 -29.46 -4.52
N PHE A 2 -14.42 -28.45 -4.44
CA PHE A 2 -13.16 -28.42 -5.19
C PHE A 2 -12.05 -29.16 -4.40
N ASN A 3 -11.25 -29.96 -5.10
CA ASN A 3 -10.23 -30.81 -4.49
C ASN A 3 -8.89 -30.06 -4.39
N TYR A 4 -8.55 -29.61 -3.18
CA TYR A 4 -7.37 -28.79 -2.90
C TYR A 4 -6.04 -29.57 -2.91
N LEU A 5 -6.07 -30.89 -3.10
CA LEU A 5 -4.86 -31.73 -3.07
C LEU A 5 -4.17 -31.86 -4.44
N GLN A 6 -4.81 -31.46 -5.54
CA GLN A 6 -4.15 -31.39 -6.84
C GLN A 6 -3.41 -30.05 -6.98
N SER A 7 -2.08 -30.11 -6.99
CA SER A 7 -1.28 -28.97 -7.42
C SER A 7 -1.52 -28.72 -8.92
N PRO A 8 -2.00 -27.54 -9.33
CA PRO A 8 -2.30 -27.28 -10.74
C PRO A 8 -1.02 -27.36 -11.59
N THR A 9 -1.13 -27.92 -12.78
CA THR A 9 -0.04 -27.99 -13.77
C THR A 9 0.51 -26.58 -14.02
N ARG A 10 1.83 -26.39 -13.91
CA ARG A 10 2.46 -25.08 -14.15
C ARG A 10 2.18 -24.65 -15.59
N ARG A 11 1.45 -23.54 -15.76
CA ARG A 11 1.23 -22.93 -17.08
C ARG A 11 2.58 -22.60 -17.72
N ILE A 12 2.83 -23.12 -18.91
CA ILE A 12 3.98 -22.77 -19.74
C ILE A 12 3.87 -21.27 -20.03
N GLY A 13 4.94 -20.50 -19.77
CA GLY A 13 4.94 -19.04 -19.87
C GLY A 13 4.68 -18.28 -18.56
N ARG A 14 4.60 -18.96 -17.40
CA ARG A 14 4.56 -18.26 -16.11
C ARG A 14 5.87 -17.46 -15.93
N PRO A 15 5.81 -16.15 -15.65
CA PRO A 15 6.99 -15.35 -15.33
C PRO A 15 7.82 -15.98 -14.22
N HIS A 16 9.14 -15.78 -14.26
CA HIS A 16 10.04 -16.28 -13.24
C HIS A 16 9.52 -15.89 -11.86
N LYS A 17 9.44 -16.86 -10.94
CA LYS A 17 8.98 -16.59 -9.58
C LYS A 17 9.99 -15.60 -8.98
N HIS A 18 9.56 -14.37 -8.71
CA HIS A 18 10.40 -13.40 -8.02
C HIS A 18 10.77 -13.97 -6.66
N ASP A 19 12.06 -14.01 -6.36
CA ASP A 19 12.56 -14.36 -5.04
C ASP A 19 12.42 -13.12 -4.15
N PRO A 20 11.57 -13.14 -3.12
CA PRO A 20 11.45 -12.02 -2.20
C PRO A 20 12.77 -11.68 -1.50
N ALA A 21 13.72 -12.62 -1.40
CA ALA A 21 15.05 -12.35 -0.86
C ALA A 21 15.88 -11.38 -1.72
N ASN A 22 15.51 -11.20 -3.00
CA ASN A 22 16.14 -10.24 -3.90
C ASN A 22 15.42 -8.88 -3.93
N TRP A 23 14.35 -8.69 -3.14
CA TRP A 23 13.69 -7.40 -3.06
C TRP A 23 14.46 -6.50 -2.09
N ALA A 24 15.21 -5.56 -2.65
CA ALA A 24 15.76 -4.48 -1.86
C ALA A 24 14.66 -3.46 -1.54
N VAL A 25 14.50 -3.13 -0.27
CA VAL A 25 13.74 -1.94 0.13
C VAL A 25 14.62 -0.75 -0.24
N ALA A 26 14.29 -0.07 -1.33
CA ALA A 26 14.91 1.17 -1.69
C ALA A 26 14.09 2.31 -1.06
N ASP A 27 14.73 3.11 -0.21
CA ASP A 27 14.15 4.35 0.32
C ASP A 27 14.18 5.45 -0.77
N ASP A 28 13.64 5.12 -1.95
CA ASP A 28 13.57 5.99 -3.13
C ASP A 28 12.43 7.01 -2.98
N TRP A 29 12.38 7.66 -1.82
CA TRP A 29 11.36 8.65 -1.52
C TRP A 29 11.63 9.89 -2.37
N SER A 30 10.57 10.48 -2.91
CA SER A 30 10.67 11.74 -3.62
C SER A 30 11.32 12.82 -2.77
N GLU A 31 11.86 13.85 -3.42
CA GLU A 31 12.33 15.04 -2.74
C GLU A 31 11.25 15.60 -1.79
N ARG A 32 11.68 16.10 -0.63
CA ARG A 32 10.76 16.72 0.33
C ARG A 32 10.09 17.92 -0.31
N VAL A 33 8.79 17.81 -0.53
CA VAL A 33 7.96 18.94 -0.96
C VAL A 33 7.58 19.75 0.28
N PRO A 34 7.93 21.04 0.37
CA PRO A 34 7.47 21.87 1.47
C PRO A 34 5.96 22.05 1.37
N VAL A 35 5.26 21.83 2.48
CA VAL A 35 3.82 22.08 2.61
C VAL A 35 3.63 23.24 3.57
N SER A 36 2.82 24.21 3.18
CA SER A 36 2.50 25.39 3.99
C SER A 36 1.35 25.13 4.96
N ASP A 37 1.28 25.89 6.05
CA ASP A 37 0.20 25.77 7.04
C ASP A 37 -1.19 25.97 6.41
N ILE A 38 -1.30 26.91 5.45
CA ILE A 38 -2.56 27.16 4.72
C ILE A 38 -2.99 25.95 3.90
N GLU A 39 -2.05 25.25 3.26
CA GLU A 39 -2.38 24.03 2.53
C GLU A 39 -2.86 22.94 3.48
N VAL A 40 -2.21 22.77 4.63
CA VAL A 40 -2.65 21.83 5.67
C VAL A 40 -4.08 22.13 6.11
N ASP A 41 -4.39 23.40 6.40
CA ASP A 41 -5.75 23.82 6.80
C ASP A 41 -6.80 23.48 5.73
N ILE A 42 -6.47 23.70 4.46
CA ILE A 42 -7.37 23.33 3.35
C ILE A 42 -7.55 21.80 3.33
N TYR A 43 -6.49 21.01 3.42
CA TYR A 43 -6.62 19.55 3.43
C TYR A 43 -7.49 19.05 4.60
N GLU A 44 -7.29 19.59 5.80
CA GLU A 44 -8.07 19.21 6.98
C GLU A 44 -9.53 19.61 6.86
N ALA A 45 -9.85 20.75 6.23
CA ALA A 45 -11.23 21.17 6.01
C ALA A 45 -12.05 20.21 5.12
N TRP A 46 -11.39 19.46 4.22
CA TRP A 46 -12.05 18.50 3.33
C TRP A 46 -11.98 17.05 3.82
N PHE A 47 -10.94 16.70 4.58
CA PHE A 47 -10.66 15.30 4.97
C PHE A 47 -10.65 15.04 6.47
N GLY A 48 -10.81 16.06 7.31
CA GLY A 48 -10.72 15.93 8.76
C GLY A 48 -11.69 14.89 9.33
N ASP A 49 -12.93 14.86 8.85
CA ASP A 49 -13.95 13.90 9.28
C ASP A 49 -13.60 12.45 8.90
N LEU A 50 -12.99 12.25 7.72
CA LEU A 50 -12.48 10.96 7.28
C LEU A 50 -11.31 10.50 8.16
N PHE A 51 -10.39 11.39 8.50
CA PHE A 51 -9.26 11.05 9.37
C PHE A 51 -9.72 10.73 10.78
N ASP A 52 -10.66 11.51 11.34
CA ASP A 52 -11.26 11.20 12.63
C ASP A 52 -11.98 9.84 12.62
N ARG A 53 -12.57 9.45 11.49
CA ARG A 53 -13.20 8.13 11.36
C ARG A 53 -12.20 6.98 11.32
N ILE A 54 -11.08 7.14 10.62
CA ILE A 54 -10.09 6.06 10.41
C ILE A 54 -9.11 5.97 11.57
N PHE A 55 -8.69 7.12 12.11
CA PHE A 55 -7.62 7.24 13.10
C PHE A 55 -8.10 7.79 14.44
N GLY A 56 -9.38 8.13 14.56
CA GLY A 56 -9.98 8.52 15.84
C GLY A 56 -9.88 7.41 16.88
N PRO A 57 -10.12 7.74 18.15
CA PRO A 57 -9.90 6.82 19.25
C PRO A 57 -10.65 5.50 19.06
N CYS A 58 -9.90 4.39 19.12
CA CYS A 58 -10.49 3.06 19.24
C CYS A 58 -11.24 3.00 20.56
N ARG A 59 -12.57 2.88 20.50
CA ARG A 59 -13.43 2.78 21.67
C ARG A 59 -13.30 1.43 22.36
#